data_AF-A0A1Y4FJ22-F1
#
_entry.id   AF-A0A1Y4FJ22-F1
#
_cell.length_a   1.000
_cell.length_b   1.000
_cell.length_c   1.000
_cell.angle_alpha   90.00
_cell.angle_beta   90.00
_cell.angle_gamma   90.00
#
_symmetry.space_group_name_H-M   'P 1'
#
loop_
_entity.id
_entity.type
_entity.pdbx_description
1 polymer ?
#
loop_
_entity_poly.entity_id
_entity_poly.type
_entity_poly.pdbx_seq_one_letter_code
_entity_poly.pdbx_strand_id
1 'polypeptide(L)'
;MQFLQFLDRLIPYDTFLNDLAARIVKYLKSDNADPEFVSQRKAYEMFGRRNVERWRRQGKVVCYKRPGKVEYRTADLRLLQRTVQDYFDNTSSGINRNSLDTKK
;
A
#
# COMPACT_ATOMS: atom_id res chain seq x y z
N MET A 1 8.98 7.97 -33.99
CA MET A 1 8.24 7.31 -32.89
C MET A 1 9.13 7.26 -31.68
N GLN A 2 8.61 7.67 -30.52
CA GLN A 2 9.34 7.58 -29.25
C GLN A 2 8.92 6.30 -28.51
N PHE A 3 9.88 5.65 -27.85
CA PHE A 3 9.67 4.40 -27.12
C PHE A 3 10.14 4.55 -25.68
N LEU A 4 9.42 3.93 -24.76
CA LEU A 4 9.86 3.78 -23.37
C LEU A 4 10.39 2.35 -23.20
N GLN A 5 11.64 2.22 -22.75
CA GLN A 5 12.28 0.92 -22.56
C GLN A 5 12.04 0.43 -21.13
N PHE A 6 11.38 -0.71 -21.00
CA PHE A 6 11.40 -1.52 -19.78
C PHE A 6 12.47 -2.59 -19.93
N LEU A 7 13.07 -3.05 -18.83
CA LEU A 7 14.13 -4.06 -18.85
C LEU A 7 13.77 -5.30 -19.67
N ASP A 8 12.46 -5.63 -19.73
CA ASP A 8 11.96 -6.83 -20.37
C ASP A 8 11.11 -6.56 -21.65
N ARG A 9 10.84 -5.30 -22.02
CA ARG A 9 9.93 -4.98 -23.16
C ARG A 9 10.08 -3.57 -23.73
N LEU A 10 9.81 -3.42 -25.03
CA LEU A 10 9.60 -2.13 -25.72
C LEU A 10 8.10 -1.88 -25.93
N ILE A 11 7.62 -0.72 -25.50
CA ILE A 11 6.22 -0.30 -25.68
C ILE A 11 6.21 1.07 -26.39
N PRO A 12 5.38 1.28 -27.42
CA PRO A 12 5.21 2.60 -28.03
C PRO A 12 4.76 3.62 -26.98
N TYR A 13 5.32 4.82 -27.04
CA TYR A 13 5.01 5.86 -26.05
C TYR A 13 3.50 6.15 -25.95
N ASP A 14 2.80 6.23 -27.09
CA ASP A 14 1.36 6.47 -27.12
C ASP A 14 0.55 5.35 -26.42
N THR A 15 0.95 4.09 -26.58
CA THR A 15 0.33 2.96 -25.89
C THR A 15 0.50 3.09 -24.38
N PHE A 16 1.72 3.40 -23.93
CA PHE A 16 1.99 3.62 -22.51
C PHE A 16 1.16 4.77 -21.93
N LEU A 17 1.09 5.91 -22.62
CA LEU A 17 0.30 7.06 -22.16
C LEU A 17 -1.19 6.74 -22.05
N ASN A 18 -1.74 6.03 -23.02
CA ASN A 18 -3.14 5.61 -23.00
C ASN A 18 -3.44 4.66 -21.85
N ASP A 19 -2.58 3.66 -21.62
CA ASP A 19 -2.72 2.72 -20.51
C ASP A 19 -2.61 3.44 -19.15
N LEU A 20 -1.67 4.38 -19.04
CA LEU A 20 -1.49 5.20 -17.84
C LEU A 20 -2.72 6.07 -17.57
N ALA A 21 -3.21 6.80 -18.57
CA ALA A 21 -4.37 7.65 -18.46
C ALA A 21 -5.63 6.85 -18.05
N ALA A 22 -5.86 5.70 -18.71
CA ALA A 22 -6.96 4.81 -18.37
C ALA A 22 -6.87 4.32 -16.92
N ARG A 23 -5.66 3.95 -16.46
CA ARG A 23 -5.44 3.47 -15.09
C ARG A 23 -5.66 4.56 -14.05
N ILE A 24 -5.19 5.78 -14.29
CA ILE A 24 -5.41 6.95 -13.41
C ILE A 24 -6.91 7.22 -13.29
N VAL A 25 -7.62 7.34 -14.41
CA VAL A 25 -9.07 7.63 -14.42
C VAL A 25 -9.85 6.53 -13.68
N LYS A 26 -9.48 5.26 -13.88
CA LYS A 26 -10.09 4.14 -13.16
C LYS A 26 -9.93 4.29 -11.64
N TYR A 27 -8.74 4.64 -11.17
CA TYR A 27 -8.47 4.83 -9.74
C TYR A 27 -9.18 6.04 -9.15
N LEU A 28 -9.22 7.17 -9.88
CA LEU A 28 -9.97 8.35 -9.45
C LEU A 28 -11.47 8.03 -9.29
N LYS A 29 -12.07 7.33 -10.26
CA LYS A 29 -13.48 6.93 -10.20
C LYS A 29 -13.75 5.94 -9.08
N SER A 30 -12.86 4.97 -8.86
CA SER A 30 -13.05 3.98 -7.78
C SER A 30 -12.95 4.59 -6.39
N ASP A 31 -12.03 5.56 -6.21
CA ASP A 31 -11.79 6.18 -4.90
C ASP A 31 -12.83 7.24 -4.56
N ASN A 32 -13.44 7.87 -5.57
CA ASN A 32 -14.49 8.88 -5.36
C ASN A 32 -15.73 8.33 -4.63
N ALA A 33 -15.93 7.01 -4.63
CA ALA A 33 -17.03 6.36 -3.90
C ALA A 33 -16.69 6.11 -2.42
N ASP A 34 -15.42 6.17 -2.03
CA ASP A 34 -15.00 5.90 -0.66
C ASP A 34 -15.17 7.15 0.23
N PRO A 35 -15.57 7.00 1.50
CA PRO A 35 -15.61 8.12 2.43
C PRO A 35 -14.20 8.60 2.76
N GLU A 36 -14.03 9.87 3.16
CA GLU A 36 -12.71 10.43 3.50
C GLU A 36 -12.01 9.65 4.63
N PHE A 37 -12.79 9.18 5.61
CA PHE A 37 -12.35 8.33 6.70
C PHE A 37 -13.20 7.07 6.80
N VAL A 38 -12.55 5.95 7.13
CA VAL A 38 -13.19 4.67 7.43
C VAL A 38 -12.89 4.25 8.87
N SER A 39 -13.86 3.62 9.51
CA SER A 39 -13.66 3.01 10.83
C SER A 39 -12.65 1.85 10.76
N GLN A 40 -11.98 1.55 11.87
CA GLN A 40 -11.04 0.43 11.97
C GLN A 40 -11.65 -0.89 11.50
N ARG A 41 -12.90 -1.17 11.90
CA ARG A 41 -13.62 -2.38 11.46
C ARG A 41 -13.78 -2.40 9.94
N LYS A 42 -14.21 -1.29 9.34
CA LYS A 42 -14.40 -1.21 7.88
C LYS A 42 -13.06 -1.24 7.12
N ALA A 43 -12.01 -0.61 7.67
CA ALA A 43 -10.66 -0.70 7.12
C ALA A 43 -10.13 -2.15 7.10
N TYR A 44 -10.38 -2.92 8.17
CA TYR A 44 -9.97 -4.33 8.21
C TYR A 44 -10.73 -5.19 7.20
N GLU A 45 -12.00 -4.89 6.96
CA GLU A 45 -12.83 -5.56 5.95
C GLU A 45 -12.35 -5.22 4.52
N MET A 46 -12.08 -3.95 4.23
CA MET A 46 -11.69 -3.49 2.89
C MET A 46 -10.25 -3.83 2.50
N PHE A 47 -9.31 -3.74 3.45
CA PHE A 47 -7.87 -3.80 3.17
C PHE A 47 -7.18 -5.01 3.80
N GLY A 48 -7.90 -5.78 4.64
CA GLY A 48 -7.37 -6.90 5.40
C GLY A 48 -6.68 -6.46 6.69
N ARG A 49 -7.08 -7.06 7.81
CA ARG A 49 -6.57 -6.72 9.16
C ARG A 49 -5.05 -6.72 9.25
N ARG A 50 -4.38 -7.77 8.74
CA ARG A 50 -2.91 -7.90 8.79
C ARG A 50 -2.20 -6.77 8.05
N ASN A 51 -2.74 -6.31 6.92
CA ASN A 51 -2.16 -5.21 6.16
C ASN A 51 -2.28 -3.90 6.93
N VAL A 52 -3.48 -3.57 7.41
CA VAL A 52 -3.72 -2.33 8.16
C VAL A 52 -2.88 -2.27 9.43
N GLU A 53 -2.80 -3.38 10.19
CA GLU A 53 -1.95 -3.45 11.38
C GLU A 53 -0.46 -3.34 11.06
N ARG A 54 0.01 -3.94 9.94
CA ARG A 54 1.38 -3.79 9.46
C ARG A 54 1.69 -2.33 9.14
N TRP A 55 0.87 -1.70 8.31
CA TRP A 55 1.05 -0.31 7.91
C TRP A 55 1.04 0.63 9.10
N ARG A 56 0.16 0.37 10.08
CA ARG A 56 0.13 1.12 11.35
C ARG A 56 1.43 0.93 12.13
N ARG A 57 1.94 -0.30 12.25
CA ARG A 57 3.21 -0.58 12.96
C ARG A 57 4.42 0.06 12.27
N GLN A 58 4.40 0.12 10.94
CA GLN A 58 5.42 0.77 10.12
C GLN A 58 5.29 2.30 10.11
N GLY A 59 4.27 2.88 10.76
CA GLY A 59 4.02 4.32 10.74
C GLY A 59 3.55 4.87 9.39
N LYS A 60 3.14 4.00 8.45
CA LYS A 60 2.67 4.38 7.11
C LYS A 60 1.24 4.93 7.11
N VAL A 61 0.45 4.63 8.14
CA VAL A 61 -0.89 5.20 8.34
C VAL A 61 -1.05 5.76 9.73
N VAL A 62 -1.73 6.91 9.80
CA VAL A 62 -2.10 7.53 11.08
C VAL A 62 -3.39 6.92 11.60
N CYS A 63 -3.38 6.59 12.89
CA CYS A 63 -4.53 6.08 13.62
C CYS A 63 -5.22 7.25 14.34
N TYR A 64 -6.37 7.70 13.82
CA TYR A 64 -7.14 8.78 14.42
C TYR A 64 -8.08 8.23 15.50
N LYS A 65 -7.81 8.57 16.76
CA LYS A 65 -8.69 8.23 17.89
C LYS A 65 -9.77 9.29 18.02
N ARG A 66 -11.03 8.88 17.90
CA ARG A 66 -12.23 9.68 18.19
C ARG A 66 -12.92 9.08 19.43
N PRO A 67 -13.85 9.79 20.09
CA PRO A 67 -14.64 9.20 21.17
C PRO A 67 -15.33 7.91 20.70
N GLY A 68 -15.00 6.78 21.33
CA GLY A 68 -15.60 5.47 21.04
C GLY A 68 -15.21 4.79 19.72
N LYS A 69 -14.37 5.41 18.87
CA LYS A 69 -13.97 4.79 17.59
C LYS A 69 -12.56 5.17 17.15
N VAL A 70 -11.95 4.28 16.37
CA VAL A 70 -10.68 4.51 15.67
C VAL A 70 -10.98 4.59 14.18
N GLU A 71 -10.41 5.58 13.51
CA GLU A 71 -10.58 5.82 12.09
C GLU A 71 -9.23 5.98 11.40
N TYR A 72 -9.23 5.71 10.09
CA TYR A 72 -8.10 5.86 9.20
C TYR A 72 -8.53 6.68 8.00
N ARG A 73 -7.63 7.49 7.46
CA ARG A 73 -7.86 8.18 6.20
C ARG A 73 -7.87 7.17 5.07
N THR A 74 -8.93 7.15 4.26
CA THR A 74 -9.13 6.11 3.26
C THR A 74 -8.15 6.23 2.10
N ALA A 75 -7.79 7.46 1.73
CA ALA A 75 -6.82 7.73 0.68
C ALA A 75 -5.45 7.10 0.98
N ASP A 76 -4.97 7.19 2.24
CA ASP A 76 -3.69 6.60 2.66
C ASP A 76 -3.72 5.07 2.53
N LEU A 77 -4.84 4.45 2.95
CA LEU A 77 -5.02 3.00 2.82
C LEU A 77 -5.09 2.54 1.36
N ARG A 78 -5.76 3.30 0.48
CA ARG A 78 -5.83 3.03 -0.97
C ARG A 78 -4.46 3.16 -1.63
N LEU A 79 -3.69 4.18 -1.25
CA LEU A 79 -2.32 4.35 -1.72
C LEU A 79 -1.47 3.15 -1.35
N LEU A 80 -1.50 2.73 -0.09
CA LEU A 80 -0.71 1.60 0.41
C LEU A 80 -1.16 0.25 -0.15
N GLN A 81 -2.46 0.08 -0.45
CA GLN A 81 -2.96 -1.08 -1.15
C GLN A 81 -2.36 -1.23 -2.56
N ARG A 82 -2.10 -0.10 -3.24
CA ARG A 82 -1.61 -0.05 -4.62
C ARG A 82 -0.09 0.04 -4.75
N THR A 83 0.58 0.50 -3.69
CA THR A 83 2.04 0.52 -3.63
C THR A 83 2.53 -0.91 -3.48
N VAL A 84 3.61 -1.27 -4.19
CA VAL A 84 4.18 -2.63 -4.18
C VAL A 84 4.34 -3.11 -2.74
N GLN A 85 3.85 -4.31 -2.47
CA GLN A 85 3.84 -4.85 -1.12
C GLN A 85 5.21 -5.41 -0.78
N ASP A 86 5.76 -4.91 0.31
CA ASP A 86 7.06 -5.20 0.91
C ASP A 86 7.28 -6.68 1.31
N TYR A 87 6.27 -7.54 1.23
CA TYR A 87 6.42 -8.98 1.47
C TYR A 87 6.94 -9.78 0.26
N PHE A 88 7.07 -9.16 -0.92
CA PHE A 88 7.76 -9.79 -2.05
C PHE A 88 9.29 -9.73 -1.88
N ASP A 89 9.80 -8.91 -0.96
CA ASP A 89 11.21 -8.86 -0.59
C ASP A 89 11.53 -10.03 0.37
N ASN A 90 11.77 -11.21 -0.21
CA ASN A 90 12.30 -12.38 0.51
C ASN A 90 13.75 -12.19 1.02
N THR A 91 14.28 -10.97 1.06
CA THR A 91 15.69 -10.68 1.42
C THR A 91 15.91 -10.37 2.90
N SER A 92 14.86 -10.29 3.72
CA SER A 92 14.97 -9.98 5.16
C SER A 92 14.54 -11.12 6.08
N SER A 93 14.75 -12.38 5.70
CA SER A 93 14.53 -13.58 6.52
C SER A 93 15.83 -14.13 7.16
N GLY A 94 16.83 -13.28 7.40
CA GLY A 94 18.19 -13.72 7.79
C GLY A 94 18.88 -13.00 8.94
N ILE A 95 18.19 -12.26 9.82
CA ILE A 95 18.82 -11.74 11.06
C ILE A 95 18.09 -12.31 12.27
N ASN A 96 18.52 -13.51 12.66
CA ASN A 96 18.13 -14.21 13.87
C ASN A 96 18.78 -13.50 15.07
N ARG A 97 18.01 -12.70 15.84
CA ARG A 97 18.47 -11.97 17.03
C ARG A 97 18.58 -12.86 18.28
N ASN A 98 19.24 -14.02 18.16
CA ASN A 98 19.41 -14.96 19.28
C ASN A 98 20.90 -15.27 19.58
N SER A 99 21.77 -14.25 19.56
CA SER A 99 23.16 -14.41 20.04
C SER A 99 23.62 -13.16 20.80
N LEU A 100 22.96 -12.87 21.92
CA LEU A 100 23.40 -11.87 22.89
C LEU A 100 22.91 -12.28 24.30
N ASP A 101 23.09 -13.55 24.67
CA ASP A 101 23.05 -13.93 26.08
C ASP A 101 23.76 -15.27 26.27
N THR A 102 25.08 -15.22 26.47
CA THR A 102 25.92 -16.26 27.10
C THR A 102 27.38 -15.80 27.11
N LYS A 103 27.69 -14.89 28.03
CA LYS A 103 29.01 -14.84 28.68
C LYS A 103 28.79 -14.49 30.16
N LYS A 104 28.70 -15.53 30.98
CA LYS A 104 29.10 -15.52 32.38
C LYS A 104 30.42 -16.29 32.46
#